data_AF-A0A9X2J9V3-F1
#
_entry.id   AF-A0A9X2J9V3-F1
#
_cell.length_a   1.000
_cell.length_b   1.000
_cell.length_c   1.000
_cell.angle_alpha   90.00
_cell.angle_beta   90.00
_cell.angle_gamma   90.00
#
_symmetry.space_group_name_H-M   'P 1'
#
loop_
_entity.id
_entity.type
_entity.pdbx_description
1 polymer ?
#
loop_
_entity_poly.entity_id
_entity_poly.type
_entity_poly.pdbx_seq_one_letter_code
_entity_poly.pdbx_strand_id
1 'polypeptide(L)'
;MPFPTIAHQNKCKAKVAKEIAGMQSEIDQLVVSADKNITASAVNIITDSSESREVIAASLDRDLELLKKRSSIVEKADLKKQLLTKYLPLIKEYRESSQKYENLVLVYCTIWAMDVEDIELALDLAKFAVEQQQKLPHYFKS
;
A
#
# COMPACT_ATOMS: atom_id res chain seq x y z
N MET A 1 46.79 -43.22 18.68
CA MET A 1 46.24 -41.87 18.42
C MET A 1 44.73 -41.98 18.38
N PRO A 2 43.98 -41.41 19.34
CA PRO A 2 42.53 -41.59 19.39
C PRO A 2 41.81 -40.46 18.63
N PHE A 3 40.92 -40.84 17.71
CA PHE A 3 40.04 -39.92 16.99
C PHE A 3 38.83 -39.55 17.88
N PRO A 4 38.38 -38.28 17.89
CA PRO A 4 37.25 -37.87 18.73
C PRO A 4 35.93 -38.49 18.23
N THR A 5 35.28 -39.25 19.11
CA THR A 5 34.04 -40.02 18.88
C THR A 5 32.86 -39.13 18.44
N ILE A 6 32.12 -39.59 17.42
CA ILE A 6 30.97 -38.95 16.74
C ILE A 6 29.91 -38.34 17.69
N ALA A 7 29.76 -38.90 18.90
CA ALA A 7 28.80 -38.43 19.90
C ALA A 7 29.11 -37.02 20.45
N HIS A 8 30.39 -36.63 20.54
CA HIS A 8 30.78 -35.30 21.03
C HIS A 8 30.49 -34.22 19.99
N GLN A 9 30.70 -34.52 18.71
CA GLN A 9 30.45 -33.60 17.60
C GLN A 9 28.95 -33.28 17.44
N ASN A 10 28.07 -34.26 17.64
CA ASN A 10 26.62 -34.06 17.53
C ASN A 10 26.05 -33.21 18.67
N LYS A 11 26.60 -33.31 19.89
CA LYS A 11 26.22 -32.44 21.02
C LYS A 11 26.66 -30.99 20.82
N CYS A 12 27.86 -30.76 20.27
CA CYS A 12 28.30 -29.41 19.91
C CYS A 12 27.44 -28.82 18.78
N LYS A 13 27.14 -29.60 17.73
CA LYS A 13 26.27 -29.17 16.63
C LYS A 13 24.85 -28.83 17.10
N ALA A 14 24.26 -29.63 17.99
CA ALA A 14 22.92 -29.38 18.53
C ALA A 14 22.86 -28.13 19.43
N LYS A 15 23.93 -27.83 20.18
CA LYS A 15 24.02 -26.63 21.01
C LYS A 15 24.14 -25.37 20.16
N VAL A 16 24.98 -25.41 19.12
CA VAL A 16 25.13 -24.32 18.15
C VAL A 16 23.85 -24.10 17.35
N ALA A 17 23.12 -25.17 16.95
CA ALA A 17 21.83 -25.04 16.27
C ALA A 17 20.74 -24.40 17.14
N LYS A 18 20.75 -24.67 18.46
CA LYS A 18 19.81 -24.05 19.41
C LYS A 18 20.12 -22.58 19.68
N GLU A 19 21.40 -22.20 19.71
CA GLU A 19 21.82 -20.79 19.82
C GLU A 19 21.52 -20.00 18.52
N ILE A 20 21.70 -20.61 17.35
CA ILE A 20 21.32 -20.01 16.05
C ILE A 20 19.79 -19.81 15.94
N ALA A 21 18.99 -20.77 16.42
CA ALA A 21 17.53 -20.63 16.43
C ALA A 21 17.04 -19.51 17.36
N GLY A 22 17.72 -19.29 18.50
CA GLY A 22 17.43 -18.17 19.39
C GLY A 22 17.75 -16.81 18.77
N MET A 23 18.88 -16.69 18.07
CA MET A 23 19.24 -15.46 17.33
C MET A 23 18.31 -15.18 16.15
N GLN A 24 17.78 -16.21 15.47
CA GLN A 24 16.83 -16.01 14.37
C GLN A 24 15.48 -15.45 14.84
N SER A 25 15.02 -15.81 16.05
CA SER A 25 13.77 -15.27 16.60
C SER A 25 13.85 -13.79 17.02
N GLU A 26 15.06 -13.29 17.31
CA GLU A 26 15.31 -11.86 17.58
C GLU A 26 15.37 -11.03 16.29
N ILE A 27 15.84 -11.61 15.17
CA ILE A 27 15.84 -10.95 13.87
C ILE A 27 14.40 -10.81 13.32
N ASP A 28 13.56 -11.84 13.46
CA ASP A 28 12.17 -11.82 12.95
C ASP A 28 11.28 -10.80 13.68
N GLN A 29 11.53 -10.52 14.97
CA GLN A 29 10.79 -9.50 15.71
C GLN A 29 11.18 -8.06 15.36
N LEU A 30 12.39 -7.84 14.82
CA LEU A 30 12.89 -6.51 14.46
C LEU A 30 12.62 -6.12 12.99
N VAL A 31 12.42 -7.09 12.09
CA VAL A 31 12.11 -6.81 10.67
C VAL A 31 10.64 -6.42 10.41
N VAL A 32 9.70 -6.92 11.22
CA VAL A 32 8.25 -6.60 11.10
C VAL A 32 7.94 -5.12 11.37
N SER A 33 8.74 -4.44 12.17
CA SER A 33 8.54 -3.04 12.56
C SER A 33 9.29 -2.04 11.68
N ALA A 34 10.37 -2.46 10.98
CA ALA A 34 11.20 -1.56 10.17
C ALA A 34 10.83 -1.52 8.68
N ASP A 35 10.33 -2.61 8.08
CA ASP A 35 10.03 -2.66 6.64
C ASP A 35 8.85 -1.79 6.20
N LYS A 36 7.93 -1.46 7.14
CA LYS A 36 6.83 -0.54 6.86
C LYS A 36 7.28 0.91 6.65
N ASN A 37 8.40 1.33 7.25
CA ASN A 37 8.85 2.72 7.20
C ASN A 37 9.94 2.98 6.14
N ILE A 38 10.76 2.01 5.76
CA ILE A 38 11.83 2.23 4.77
C ILE A 38 11.27 2.22 3.34
N THR A 39 10.35 1.30 3.04
CA THR A 39 9.68 1.26 1.72
C THR A 39 8.72 2.44 1.52
N ALA A 40 8.05 2.88 2.59
CA ALA A 40 7.21 4.08 2.56
C ALA A 40 8.04 5.36 2.38
N SER A 41 9.21 5.47 3.02
CA SER A 41 10.02 6.70 2.97
C SER A 41 10.63 6.98 1.59
N ALA A 42 10.98 5.95 0.79
CA ALA A 42 11.41 6.15 -0.59
C ALA A 42 10.27 6.59 -1.54
N VAL A 43 9.02 6.24 -1.22
CA VAL A 43 7.82 6.76 -1.92
C VAL A 43 7.50 8.20 -1.45
N ASN A 44 7.70 8.49 -0.16
CA ASN A 44 7.34 9.75 0.50
C ASN A 44 8.21 10.95 0.09
N ILE A 45 9.44 10.73 -0.43
CA ILE A 45 10.29 11.83 -0.94
C ILE A 45 9.73 12.42 -2.24
N ILE A 46 8.87 11.68 -2.94
CA ILE A 46 8.41 12.06 -4.28
C ILE A 46 7.15 12.94 -4.16
N THR A 47 6.28 12.80 -3.15
CA THR A 47 4.88 13.28 -3.17
C THR A 47 4.63 14.78 -2.94
N ASP A 48 5.64 15.60 -2.64
CA ASP A 48 5.47 17.05 -2.35
C ASP A 48 5.79 18.00 -3.52
N SER A 49 6.29 17.48 -4.65
CA SER A 49 6.60 18.27 -5.86
C SER A 49 5.43 18.28 -6.86
N SER A 50 5.24 19.38 -7.61
CA SER A 50 4.28 19.41 -8.74
C SER A 50 4.51 18.24 -9.71
N GLU A 51 5.78 17.90 -9.94
CA GLU A 51 6.19 16.81 -10.83
C GLU A 51 5.65 15.44 -10.39
N SER A 52 5.54 15.19 -9.08
CA SER A 52 5.02 13.89 -8.63
C SER A 52 3.51 13.77 -8.72
N ARG A 53 2.79 14.89 -8.61
CA ARG A 53 1.35 14.93 -8.83
C ARG A 53 1.01 14.59 -10.27
N GLU A 54 1.80 15.06 -11.22
CA GLU A 54 1.67 14.70 -12.63
C GLU A 54 1.97 13.22 -12.88
N VAL A 55 2.99 12.66 -12.22
CA VAL A 55 3.28 11.22 -12.26
C VAL A 55 2.12 10.40 -11.69
N ILE A 56 1.53 10.83 -10.57
CA ILE A 56 0.36 10.17 -9.98
C ILE A 56 -0.84 10.24 -10.93
N ALA A 57 -1.11 11.40 -11.53
CA ALA A 57 -2.17 11.56 -12.51
C ALA A 57 -1.97 10.64 -13.74
N ALA A 58 -0.76 10.57 -14.28
CA ALA A 58 -0.45 9.64 -15.37
C ALA A 58 -0.54 8.17 -14.96
N SER A 59 -0.26 7.83 -13.69
CA SER A 59 -0.45 6.47 -13.15
C SER A 59 -1.94 6.13 -13.07
N LEU A 60 -2.75 7.09 -12.60
CA LEU A 60 -4.20 6.96 -12.51
C LEU A 60 -4.84 6.75 -13.90
N ASP A 61 -4.42 7.50 -14.90
CA ASP A 61 -4.94 7.35 -16.28
C ASP A 61 -4.66 5.95 -16.83
N ARG A 62 -3.45 5.42 -16.61
CA ARG A 62 -3.11 4.04 -17.00
C ARG A 62 -3.98 3.03 -16.27
N ASP A 63 -4.21 3.21 -14.97
CA ASP A 63 -5.05 2.30 -14.18
C ASP A 63 -6.53 2.36 -14.64
N LEU A 64 -7.03 3.54 -15.03
CA LEU A 64 -8.34 3.69 -15.64
C LEU A 64 -8.43 2.98 -17.00
N GLU A 65 -7.39 3.04 -17.83
CA GLU A 65 -7.33 2.26 -19.08
C GLU A 65 -7.33 0.76 -18.82
N LEU A 66 -6.59 0.29 -17.80
CA LEU A 66 -6.59 -1.11 -17.39
C LEU A 66 -7.98 -1.57 -16.95
N LEU A 67 -8.70 -0.74 -16.19
CA LEU A 67 -10.09 -1.00 -15.81
C LEU A 67 -11.02 -1.06 -17.04
N LYS A 68 -10.85 -0.15 -18.01
CA LYS A 68 -11.64 -0.13 -19.25
C LYS A 68 -11.42 -1.38 -20.10
N LYS A 69 -10.21 -1.93 -20.14
CA LYS A 69 -9.86 -3.13 -20.92
C LYS A 69 -10.50 -4.42 -20.40
N ARG A 70 -10.92 -4.45 -19.13
CA ARG A 70 -11.58 -5.64 -18.55
C ARG A 70 -13.07 -5.64 -18.88
N SER A 71 -13.61 -6.81 -19.19
CA SER A 71 -15.04 -7.00 -19.45
C SER A 71 -15.79 -7.52 -18.21
N SER A 72 -15.17 -8.43 -17.46
CA SER A 72 -15.77 -9.05 -16.27
C SER A 72 -15.92 -8.06 -15.11
N ILE A 73 -17.10 -8.06 -14.48
CA ILE A 73 -17.40 -7.26 -13.29
C ILE A 73 -16.55 -7.73 -12.10
N VAL A 74 -16.39 -9.05 -11.94
CA VAL A 74 -15.60 -9.65 -10.85
C VAL A 74 -14.13 -9.23 -10.96
N GLU A 75 -13.53 -9.35 -12.16
CA GLU A 75 -12.15 -8.93 -12.36
C GLU A 75 -11.93 -7.43 -12.15
N LYS A 76 -12.94 -6.61 -12.50
CA LYS A 76 -12.90 -5.16 -12.22
C LYS A 76 -12.94 -4.88 -10.73
N ALA A 77 -13.77 -5.59 -9.97
CA ALA A 77 -13.86 -5.43 -8.52
C ALA A 77 -12.54 -5.81 -7.84
N ASP A 78 -11.94 -6.95 -8.22
CA ASP A 78 -10.64 -7.38 -7.71
C ASP A 78 -9.53 -6.36 -8.02
N LEU A 79 -9.52 -5.83 -9.25
CA LEU A 79 -8.54 -4.81 -9.63
C LEU A 79 -8.77 -3.50 -8.86
N LYS A 80 -10.02 -3.04 -8.69
CA LYS A 80 -10.34 -1.85 -7.88
C LYS A 80 -9.84 -2.02 -6.45
N LYS A 81 -10.00 -3.21 -5.85
CA LYS A 81 -9.46 -3.52 -4.51
C LYS A 81 -7.94 -3.38 -4.45
N GLN A 82 -7.23 -3.88 -5.46
CA GLN A 82 -5.77 -3.72 -5.56
C GLN A 82 -5.37 -2.24 -5.70
N LEU A 83 -6.10 -1.48 -6.53
CA LEU A 83 -5.85 -0.05 -6.71
C LEU A 83 -6.12 0.74 -5.43
N LEU A 84 -7.18 0.43 -4.68
CA LEU A 84 -7.48 1.09 -3.41
C LEU A 84 -6.32 0.95 -2.44
N THR A 85 -5.75 -0.25 -2.27
CA THR A 85 -4.57 -0.46 -1.41
C THR A 85 -3.37 0.39 -1.85
N LYS A 86 -3.19 0.61 -3.16
CA LYS A 86 -2.12 1.46 -3.73
C LYS A 86 -2.36 2.95 -3.46
N TYR A 87 -3.59 3.43 -3.60
CA TYR A 87 -3.90 4.86 -3.57
C TYR A 87 -4.30 5.41 -2.19
N LEU A 88 -4.77 4.56 -1.27
CA LEU A 88 -5.15 4.98 0.08
C LEU A 88 -4.01 5.67 0.86
N PRO A 89 -2.75 5.19 0.83
CA PRO A 89 -1.64 5.89 1.45
C PRO A 89 -1.46 7.33 0.93
N LEU A 90 -1.60 7.53 -0.39
CA LEU A 90 -1.48 8.85 -1.01
C LEU A 90 -2.59 9.80 -0.55
N ILE A 91 -3.81 9.30 -0.34
CA ILE A 91 -4.91 10.08 0.21
C ILE A 91 -4.64 10.44 1.68
N LYS A 92 -4.03 9.53 2.44
CA LYS A 92 -3.65 9.79 3.83
C LYS A 92 -2.60 10.89 3.92
N GLU A 93 -1.55 10.84 3.11
CA GLU A 93 -0.55 11.90 2.99
C GLU A 93 -1.20 13.24 2.60
N TYR A 94 -2.11 13.22 1.62
CA TYR A 94 -2.87 14.41 1.24
C TYR A 94 -3.67 15.00 2.42
N ARG A 95 -4.34 14.16 3.21
CA ARG A 95 -5.05 14.59 4.43
C ARG A 95 -4.11 15.22 5.46
N GLU A 96 -2.91 14.67 5.64
CA GLU A 96 -1.91 15.18 6.58
C GLU A 96 -1.29 16.51 6.09
N SER A 97 -1.11 16.68 4.78
CA SER A 97 -0.50 17.87 4.16
C SER A 97 -1.31 19.17 4.36
N SER A 98 -2.59 19.09 4.77
CA SER A 98 -3.51 20.24 4.94
C SER A 98 -3.67 21.15 3.71
N GLN A 99 -3.15 20.74 2.55
CA GLN A 99 -3.27 21.48 1.30
C GLN A 99 -4.65 21.25 0.68
N LYS A 100 -5.20 22.27 0.02
CA LYS A 100 -6.46 22.17 -0.71
C LYS A 100 -6.18 22.27 -2.20
N TYR A 101 -6.27 21.16 -2.90
CA TYR A 101 -6.17 21.13 -4.36
C TYR A 101 -7.13 20.09 -4.94
N GLU A 102 -7.37 20.17 -6.25
CA GLU A 102 -8.20 19.20 -6.95
C GLU A 102 -7.48 17.84 -7.02
N ASN A 103 -8.00 16.86 -6.29
CA ASN A 103 -7.43 15.54 -6.20
C ASN A 103 -8.40 14.50 -6.79
N LEU A 104 -8.22 14.20 -8.07
CA LEU A 104 -9.04 13.19 -8.76
C LEU A 104 -8.87 11.79 -8.16
N VAL A 105 -7.68 11.46 -7.62
CA VAL A 105 -7.42 10.17 -6.98
C VAL A 105 -8.38 9.95 -5.81
N LEU A 106 -8.57 10.97 -4.97
CA LEU A 106 -9.53 10.90 -3.86
C LEU A 106 -10.94 10.58 -4.34
N VAL A 107 -11.40 11.25 -5.41
CA VAL A 107 -12.75 11.06 -5.94
C VAL A 107 -12.92 9.68 -6.56
N TYR A 108 -11.94 9.21 -7.34
CA TYR A 108 -11.97 7.85 -7.90
C TYR A 108 -11.91 6.76 -6.83
N CYS A 109 -11.08 6.92 -5.80
CA CYS A 109 -11.04 5.98 -4.67
C CYS A 109 -12.38 5.93 -3.92
N THR A 110 -13.07 7.07 -3.80
CA THR A 110 -14.43 7.11 -3.22
C THR A 110 -15.40 6.25 -4.04
N ILE A 111 -15.36 6.38 -5.37
CA ILE A 111 -16.21 5.59 -6.29
C ILE A 111 -15.85 4.11 -6.22
N TRP A 112 -14.56 3.78 -6.27
CA TRP A 112 -14.10 2.39 -6.22
C TRP A 112 -14.39 1.72 -4.88
N ALA A 113 -14.36 2.46 -3.76
CA ALA A 113 -14.76 1.93 -2.45
C ALA A 113 -16.22 1.48 -2.46
N MET A 114 -17.12 2.26 -3.10
CA MET A 114 -18.52 1.85 -3.30
C MET A 114 -18.62 0.60 -4.18
N ASP A 115 -17.80 0.52 -5.24
CA ASP A 115 -17.80 -0.61 -6.17
C ASP A 115 -17.31 -1.94 -5.55
N VAL A 116 -16.51 -1.89 -4.47
CA VAL A 116 -16.04 -3.08 -3.73
C VAL A 116 -16.85 -3.33 -2.45
N GLU A 117 -18.00 -2.67 -2.30
CA GLU A 117 -18.92 -2.78 -1.17
C GLU A 117 -18.34 -2.34 0.20
N ASP A 118 -17.23 -1.58 0.20
CA ASP A 118 -16.66 -0.99 1.41
C ASP A 118 -17.31 0.39 1.67
N ILE A 119 -18.54 0.35 2.18
CA ILE A 119 -19.37 1.54 2.36
C ILE A 119 -18.84 2.47 3.46
N GLU A 120 -18.20 1.93 4.50
CA GLU A 120 -17.62 2.74 5.57
C GLU A 120 -16.49 3.61 5.03
N LEU A 121 -15.56 3.00 4.28
CA LEU A 121 -14.47 3.72 3.63
C LEU A 121 -15.00 4.72 2.60
N ALA A 122 -15.96 4.30 1.77
CA ALA A 122 -16.56 5.18 0.77
C ALA A 122 -17.17 6.43 1.41
N LEU A 123 -17.89 6.27 2.52
CA LEU A 123 -18.52 7.39 3.21
C LEU A 123 -17.51 8.32 3.87
N ASP A 124 -16.44 7.78 4.46
CA ASP A 124 -15.36 8.60 5.04
C ASP A 124 -14.63 9.43 3.97
N LEU A 125 -14.29 8.80 2.84
CA LEU A 125 -13.68 9.50 1.71
C LEU A 125 -14.63 10.54 1.10
N ALA A 126 -15.92 10.21 0.96
CA ALA A 126 -16.92 11.11 0.40
C ALA A 126 -17.14 12.35 1.27
N LYS A 127 -17.24 12.20 2.59
CA LYS A 127 -17.36 13.34 3.53
C LYS A 127 -16.19 14.29 3.37
N PHE A 128 -14.97 13.74 3.36
CA PHE A 128 -13.76 14.54 3.17
C PHE A 128 -13.73 15.24 1.80
N ALA A 129 -14.15 14.56 0.73
CA ALA A 129 -14.22 15.14 -0.60
C ALA A 129 -15.22 16.31 -0.68
N VAL A 130 -16.39 16.18 -0.03
CA VAL A 130 -17.42 17.23 0.05
C VAL A 130 -16.94 18.42 0.88
N GLU A 131 -16.30 18.17 2.04
CA GLU A 131 -15.72 19.24 2.87
C GLU A 131 -14.70 20.09 2.11
N GLN A 132 -13.95 19.46 1.21
CA GLN A 132 -12.96 20.12 0.35
C GLN A 132 -13.54 20.62 -0.99
N GLN A 133 -14.86 20.50 -1.21
CA GLN A 133 -15.55 20.88 -2.45
C GLN A 133 -14.88 20.32 -3.71
N GLN A 134 -14.44 19.05 -3.64
CA GLN A 134 -13.76 18.39 -4.74
C GLN A 134 -14.70 18.27 -5.94
N LYS A 135 -14.16 18.54 -7.14
CA LYS A 135 -14.92 18.39 -8.39
C LYS A 135 -15.03 16.91 -8.77
N LEU A 136 -16.19 16.53 -9.29
CA LEU A 136 -16.35 15.22 -9.91
C LEU A 136 -15.51 15.12 -11.20
N PRO A 137 -15.05 13.90 -11.57
CA PRO A 137 -14.30 13.72 -12.80
C PRO A 137 -15.13 14.11 -14.03
N HIS A 138 -14.47 14.60 -15.07
CA HIS A 138 -15.08 15.15 -16.30
C HIS A 138 -16.08 14.19 -16.99
N TYR A 139 -15.95 12.88 -16.79
CA TYR A 139 -16.83 11.87 -17.38
C TYR A 139 -18.22 11.78 -16.70
N PHE A 140 -18.38 12.34 -15.50
CA PHE A 140 -19.65 12.43 -14.81
C PHE A 140 -20.36 13.71 -15.23
N LYS A 141 -21.24 13.61 -16.23
CA LYS A 141 -22.12 14.73 -16.59
C LYS A 141 -23.18 14.88 -15.50
N SER A 142 -23.38 16.13 -15.06
CA SER A 142 -24.46 16.54 -14.16
C SER A 142 -25.77 16.74 -14.90
#